data_AF-A0A1L9GLG5-F1
#
_entry.id   AF-A0A1L9GLG5-F1
#
_cell.length_a   1.000
_cell.length_b   1.000
_cell.length_c   1.000
_cell.angle_alpha   90.00
_cell.angle_beta   90.00
_cell.angle_gamma   90.00
#
_symmetry.space_group_name_H-M   'P 1'
#
loop_
_entity.id
_entity.type
_entity.pdbx_description
1 polymer ?
#
loop_
_entity_poly.entity_id
_entity_poly.type
_entity_poly.pdbx_seq_one_letter_code
_entity_poly.pdbx_strand_id
1 'polypeptide(L)' 'MRIKITKSLVLPAQILETESIPEALFPEGDYLANLTPDGKIEVINTRKIKALFSFSQFRERISLGEFIVMEA' A
#
# COMPACT_ATOMS: atom_id res chain seq x y z
N MET A 1 5.32 -9.64 2.72
CA MET A 1 5.56 -9.03 4.06
C MET A 1 4.23 -8.51 4.60
N ARG A 2 4.11 -8.25 5.90
CA ARG A 2 2.94 -7.56 6.46
C ARG A 2 3.33 -6.15 6.85
N ILE A 3 2.40 -5.21 6.71
CA ILE A 3 2.55 -3.86 7.24
C ILE A 3 1.32 -3.51 8.07
N LYS A 4 1.51 -2.63 9.04
CA LYS A 4 0.42 -1.91 9.70
C LYS A 4 0.35 -0.50 9.15
N ILE A 5 -0.82 -0.10 8.66
CA ILE A 5 -1.16 1.30 8.39
C ILE A 5 -1.68 1.88 9.70
N THR A 6 -1.10 2.99 10.17
CA THR A 6 -1.34 3.54 11.52
C THR A 6 -2.45 4.60 11.59
N LYS A 7 -2.92 5.07 10.45
CA LYS A 7 -4.06 5.99 10.33
C LYS A 7 -4.71 5.81 8.96
N SER A 8 -5.98 6.15 8.82
CA SER A 8 -6.64 6.10 7.51
C SER A 8 -5.92 7.01 6.50
N LEU A 9 -5.56 6.46 5.34
CA LEU A 9 -4.88 7.17 4.27
C LEU A 9 -5.70 7.12 2.99
N VAL A 10 -5.69 8.21 2.23
CA VAL A 10 -6.16 8.22 0.85
C VAL A 10 -4.93 7.99 -0.02
N LEU A 11 -4.89 6.87 -0.74
CA LEU A 11 -3.73 6.43 -1.52
C LEU A 11 -4.15 6.23 -2.98
N PRO A 12 -3.29 6.59 -3.95
CA PRO A 12 -3.51 6.22 -5.35
C PRO A 12 -3.57 4.70 -5.47
N ALA A 13 -4.71 4.18 -5.94
CA ALA A 13 -4.94 2.76 -6.03
C ALA A 13 -5.28 2.34 -7.46
N GLN A 14 -4.84 1.15 -7.83
CA GLN A 14 -5.30 0.47 -9.02
C GLN A 14 -6.52 -0.37 -8.64
N ILE A 15 -7.62 -0.16 -9.37
CA ILE A 15 -8.80 -1.02 -9.29
C ILE A 15 -8.76 -1.98 -10.46
N LEU A 16 -8.73 -3.28 -10.16
CA LEU A 16 -8.86 -4.32 -11.17
C LEU A 16 -10.23 -4.14 -11.85
N GLU A 17 -10.22 -3.66 -13.12
CA GLU A 17 -11.35 -3.34 -14.02
C GLU A 17 -11.41 -1.85 -14.49
N THR A 18 -10.54 -0.95 -14.02
CA THR A 18 -10.54 0.46 -14.48
C THR A 18 -9.13 0.96 -14.79
N GLU A 19 -8.94 1.57 -15.97
CA GLU A 19 -7.64 2.10 -16.43
C GLU A 19 -7.20 3.39 -15.72
N SER A 20 -8.11 4.06 -15.00
CA SER A 20 -7.76 5.19 -14.14
C SER A 20 -7.21 4.72 -12.81
N ILE A 21 -6.33 5.51 -12.18
CA ILE A 21 -5.91 5.32 -10.78
C ILE A 21 -6.84 6.16 -9.89
N PRO A 22 -7.98 5.64 -9.41
CA PRO A 22 -8.76 6.35 -8.40
C PRO A 22 -8.00 6.38 -7.08
N GLU A 23 -8.16 7.46 -6.34
CA GLU A 23 -7.77 7.51 -4.95
C GLU A 23 -8.69 6.58 -4.13
N ALA A 24 -8.10 5.71 -3.32
CA ALA A 24 -8.85 4.80 -2.45
C ALA A 24 -8.50 5.02 -0.99
N LEU A 25 -9.49 4.85 -0.12
CA LEU A 25 -9.31 4.89 1.31
C LEU A 25 -8.71 3.56 1.80
N PHE A 26 -7.58 3.65 2.50
CA PHE A 26 -6.94 2.59 3.24
C PHE A 26 -7.09 2.90 4.74
N PRO A 27 -8.09 2.30 5.43
CA PRO A 27 -8.25 2.46 6.87
C PRO A 27 -7.02 2.00 7.67
N GLU A 28 -6.91 2.44 8.92
CA GLU A 28 -5.95 1.86 9.86
C GLU A 28 -6.13 0.33 9.95
N GLY A 29 -5.04 -0.42 9.93
CA GLY A 29 -5.09 -1.88 10.05
C GLY A 29 -3.86 -2.58 9.47
N ASP A 30 -3.92 -3.91 9.46
CA ASP A 30 -2.86 -4.76 8.93
C ASP A 30 -3.13 -5.10 7.46
N TYR A 31 -2.11 -4.95 6.62
CA TYR A 31 -2.19 -5.15 5.18
C TYR A 31 -1.07 -6.06 4.70
N LEU A 32 -1.38 -6.80 3.62
CA LEU A 32 -0.37 -7.54 2.89
C LEU A 32 0.38 -6.58 1.97
N ALA A 33 1.71 -6.63 2.04
CA ALA A 33 2.59 -5.91 1.13
C ALA A 33 3.49 -6.89 0.36
N ASN A 34 3.52 -6.76 -0.96
CA ASN A 34 4.28 -7.63 -1.86
C ASN A 34 5.28 -6.81 -2.69
N LEU A 35 6.48 -7.35 -2.87
CA LEU A 35 7.43 -6.82 -3.84
C LEU A 35 7.07 -7.35 -5.22
N THR A 36 6.83 -6.46 -6.17
CA THR A 36 6.54 -6.80 -7.56
C THR A 36 7.84 -7.08 -8.33
N PRO A 37 7.78 -7.83 -9.46
CA PRO A 37 8.96 -8.07 -10.29
C PRO A 37 9.64 -6.81 -10.84
N ASP A 38 8.90 -5.70 -11.00
CA ASP A 38 9.43 -4.39 -11.41
C ASP A 38 9.99 -3.56 -10.24
N GLY A 39 10.11 -4.14 -9.04
CA GLY A 39 10.77 -3.50 -7.89
C GLY A 39 9.88 -2.51 -7.13
N LYS A 40 8.56 -2.55 -7.33
CA LYS A 40 7.59 -1.75 -6.59
C LYS A 40 6.96 -2.56 -5.47
N ILE A 41 6.30 -1.88 -4.55
CA ILE A 41 5.62 -2.50 -3.42
C ILE A 41 4.12 -2.32 -3.61
N GLU A 42 3.40 -3.44 -3.68
CA GLU A 42 1.94 -3.48 -3.71
C GLU A 42 1.40 -3.68 -2.31
N VAL A 43 0.59 -2.73 -1.84
CA VAL A 43 -0.21 -2.85 -0.61
C VAL A 43 -1.64 -3.20 -0.99
N ILE A 44 -2.13 -4.34 -0.51
CA ILE A 44 -3.42 -4.91 -0.92
C ILE A 44 -4.48 -4.57 0.11
N ASN A 45 -5.48 -3.75 -0.27
CA ASN A 45 -6.62 -3.41 0.57
C ASN A 45 -7.72 -4.47 0.47
N THR A 46 -8.15 -4.73 -0.76
CA THR A 46 -9.13 -5.78 -1.08
C THR A 46 -8.63 -6.58 -2.27
N ARG A 47 -9.33 -7.67 -2.65
CA ARG A 47 -8.95 -8.48 -3.82
C ARG A 47 -8.89 -7.67 -5.12
N LYS A 48 -9.57 -6.52 -5.21
CA LYS A 48 -9.61 -5.67 -6.39
C LYS A 48 -8.84 -4.35 -6.24
N ILE A 49 -8.52 -3.92 -5.02
CA ILE A 49 -7.93 -2.60 -4.74
C ILE A 49 -6.53 -2.78 -4.16
N LYS A 50 -5.55 -2.20 -4.85
CA LYS A 50 -4.15 -2.23 -4.44
C LYS A 50 -3.48 -0.87 -4.66
N ALA A 51 -2.62 -0.45 -3.75
CA ALA A 51 -1.80 0.75 -3.91
C ALA A 51 -0.37 0.35 -4.28
N LEU A 52 0.22 1.05 -5.24
CA LEU A 52 1.54 0.74 -5.78
C LEU A 52 2.52 1.84 -5.38
N PHE A 53 3.64 1.45 -4.76
CA PHE A 53 4.68 2.36 -4.29
C PHE A 53 6.01 2.01 -4.91
N SER A 54 6.80 3.02 -5.30
CA SER A 54 8.23 2.80 -5.45
C SER A 54 8.87 2.53 -4.08
N PHE A 55 10.08 1.96 -4.07
CA PHE A 55 10.80 1.71 -2.81
C PHE A 55 11.01 3.00 -2.00
N SER A 56 11.31 4.12 -2.67
CA SER A 56 11.49 5.42 -2.02
C SER A 56 10.20 5.93 -1.38
N GLN A 57 9.06 5.85 -2.09
CA GLN A 57 7.76 6.25 -1.56
C GLN A 57 7.36 5.39 -0.36
N PHE A 58 7.57 4.07 -0.46
CA PHE A 58 7.25 3.17 0.65
C PHE A 58 8.12 3.48 1.89
N ARG A 59 9.42 3.73 1.70
CA ARG A 59 10.33 4.10 2.79
C ARG A 59 9.97 5.45 3.41
N GLU A 60 9.53 6.43 2.62
CA GLU A 60 9.03 7.71 3.11
C GLU A 60 7.82 7.50 4.03
N ARG A 61 6.85 6.67 3.62
CA ARG A 61 5.69 6.33 4.45
C ARG A 61 6.08 5.66 5.77
N ILE A 62 7.11 4.81 5.75
CA ILE A 62 7.69 4.25 6.99
C ILE A 62 8.30 5.34 7.86
N SER A 63 9.09 6.24 7.27
CA SER A 63 9.73 7.34 8.00
C SER A 63 8.73 8.30 8.63
N LEU A 64 7.57 8.48 8.01
CA LEU A 64 6.46 9.28 8.53
C LEU A 64 5.66 8.55 9.62
N GLY A 65 5.97 7.28 9.90
CA GLY A 65 5.22 6.43 10.84
C GLY A 65 3.85 6.01 10.31
N GLU A 66 3.57 6.23 9.03
CA GLU A 66 2.29 5.86 8.41
C GLU A 66 2.23 4.35 8.15
N PHE A 67 3.37 3.76 7.78
CA PHE A 67 3.56 2.32 7.63
C PHE A 67 4.53 1.78 8.67
N ILE A 68 4.17 0.67 9.30
CA ILE A 68 5.06 -0.11 10.16
C ILE A 68 5.24 -1.47 9.51
N VAL A 69 6.48 -1.84 9.19
CA VAL A 69 6.77 -3.19 8.69
C VAL A 69 6.68 -4.17 9.86
N MET A 70 5.87 -5.21 9.69
CA MET A 70 5.74 -6.28 10.66
C MET A 70 6.54 -7.48 10.16
N GLU A 71 7.50 -7.91 10.97
CA GLU A 71 8.19 -9.17 10.74
C GLU A 71 7.24 -10.34 11.04
N ALA A 72 7.39 -11.43 10.28
CA ALA A 72 6.63 -12.66 10.46
C ALA A 72 7.25 -13.53 11.55
#